data_AF-A0A3D1AJI3-F1
#
_entry.id   AF-A0A3D1AJI3-F1
#
_cell.length_a   1.000
_cell.length_b   1.000
_cell.length_c   1.000
_cell.angle_alpha   90.00
_cell.angle_beta   90.00
_cell.angle_gamma   90.00
#
_symmetry.space_group_name_H-M   'P 1'
#
loop_
_entity.id
_entity.type
_entity.pdbx_description
1 polymer ?
#
loop_
_entity_poly.entity_id
_entity_poly.type
_entity_poly.pdbx_seq_one_letter_code
_entity_poly.pdbx_strand_id
1 'polypeptide(L)'
;LETARSRFPLSIACPEDKLHLPPDRLQDADPDSGPGEKSITIDGQEFRISLIAPKEKAEKERPLPPKEFALYRAGLYDMEALRGMAWQEYRPFVLKLFGVREDPHSRYGMSLDGYIGTHSTLIWNYPDHPTLTLDYGYVENLHQILRGRRGERFYIIAPTVAMDFAEDEIEQGGTIYAFLKVPISVIMRLIQQHEPGALRQPMREADVNEVIDAIGFDFISQPLVQYKTGISRGLFPELVLALNEFRAKTLTTDPEDFANFETFSMAMVDLNYDGDVFRLDRVFWGEELVKEAGGLEKAKTLEIRIPEQAFKGEKMMVILCDRYGNEKTLLFGKGDFQ
;
A
#
# COMPACT_ATOMS: atom_id res chain seq x y z
N LEU A 1 -43.48 4.56 76.87
CA LEU A 1 -42.13 5.12 76.71
C LEU A 1 -41.59 4.57 75.40
N GLU A 2 -41.96 5.24 74.30
CA GLU A 2 -41.51 4.90 72.95
C GLU A 2 -40.04 5.28 72.78
N THR A 3 -39.26 4.32 72.31
CA THR A 3 -37.85 4.45 71.98
C THR A 3 -37.67 5.39 70.79
N ALA A 4 -37.12 6.58 71.04
CA ALA A 4 -36.73 7.52 70.00
C ALA A 4 -35.67 6.88 69.10
N ARG A 5 -36.08 6.43 67.91
CA ARG A 5 -35.15 6.09 66.82
C ARG A 5 -34.52 7.39 66.32
N SER A 6 -33.25 7.61 66.64
CA SER A 6 -32.42 8.62 65.98
C SER A 6 -32.40 8.33 64.47
N ARG A 7 -33.17 9.10 63.69
CA ARG A 7 -33.14 9.04 62.23
C ARG A 7 -32.02 9.93 61.75
N PHE A 8 -30.91 9.33 61.33
CA PHE A 8 -29.80 10.04 60.73
C PHE A 8 -30.17 10.48 59.30
N PRO A 9 -29.77 11.68 58.85
CA PRO A 9 -30.02 12.13 57.50
C PRO A 9 -29.30 11.22 56.48
N LEU A 10 -29.97 10.90 55.38
CA LEU A 10 -29.42 10.09 54.29
C LEU A 10 -28.92 11.00 53.17
N SER A 11 -27.68 10.82 52.73
CA SER A 11 -27.08 11.66 51.68
C SER A 11 -27.04 10.94 50.33
N ILE A 12 -27.40 11.66 49.27
CA ILE A 12 -27.32 11.21 47.87
C ILE A 12 -26.66 12.29 47.00
N ALA A 13 -25.78 11.88 46.09
CA ALA A 13 -25.21 12.76 45.08
C ALA A 13 -25.79 12.38 43.72
N CYS A 14 -26.32 13.35 42.99
CA CYS A 14 -26.98 13.11 41.70
C CYS A 14 -26.75 14.28 40.73
N PRO A 15 -26.53 14.02 39.43
CA PRO A 15 -26.61 15.05 38.40
C PRO A 15 -27.99 15.72 38.40
N GLU A 16 -28.03 17.04 38.22
CA GLU A 16 -29.28 17.82 38.22
C GLU A 16 -30.29 17.34 37.17
N ASP A 17 -29.80 16.92 35.99
CA ASP A 17 -30.60 16.39 34.88
C ASP A 17 -31.25 15.03 35.17
N LYS A 18 -30.82 14.34 36.24
CA LYS A 18 -31.35 13.04 36.66
C LYS A 18 -32.22 13.11 37.90
N LEU A 19 -32.39 14.30 38.49
CA LEU A 19 -33.25 14.49 39.65
C LEU A 19 -34.71 14.69 39.22
N HIS A 20 -35.48 13.61 39.23
CA HIS A 20 -36.92 13.66 38.92
C HIS A 20 -37.76 13.99 40.17
N LEU A 21 -37.54 15.15 40.78
CA LEU A 21 -38.34 15.65 41.89
C LEU A 21 -38.94 17.02 41.56
N PRO A 22 -40.20 17.30 41.94
CA PRO A 22 -40.78 18.64 41.79
C PRO A 22 -39.95 19.67 42.58
N PRO A 23 -39.58 20.83 42.00
CA PRO A 23 -38.79 21.87 42.68
C PRO A 23 -39.43 22.32 43.99
N ASP A 24 -40.75 22.36 44.02
CA ASP A 24 -41.60 22.81 45.13
C ASP A 24 -41.51 21.91 46.38
N ARG A 25 -40.87 20.74 46.26
CA ARG A 25 -40.64 19.80 47.37
C ARG A 25 -39.21 19.83 47.90
N LEU A 26 -38.33 20.60 47.29
CA LEU A 26 -36.93 20.74 47.68
C LEU A 26 -36.76 22.02 48.48
N GLN A 27 -36.17 21.91 49.66
CA GLN A 27 -35.77 23.06 50.46
C GLN A 27 -34.27 23.30 50.28
N ASP A 28 -33.85 24.55 50.36
CA ASP A 28 -32.42 24.85 50.51
C ASP A 28 -31.92 24.23 51.82
N ALA A 29 -30.77 23.57 51.77
CA ALA A 29 -30.12 23.08 52.98
C ALA A 29 -29.67 24.28 53.85
N ASP A 30 -29.40 24.00 55.13
CA ASP A 30 -28.96 24.99 56.14
C ASP A 30 -27.83 25.90 55.56
N PRO A 31 -27.72 27.20 55.90
CA PRO A 31 -26.73 28.11 55.31
C PRO A 31 -25.26 27.68 55.50
N ASP A 32 -25.00 26.79 56.44
CA ASP A 32 -23.68 26.18 56.67
C ASP A 32 -23.37 25.00 55.72
N SER A 33 -24.32 24.61 54.86
CA SER A 33 -24.19 23.55 53.86
C SER A 33 -23.56 24.11 52.58
N GLY A 34 -22.74 23.31 51.90
CA GLY A 34 -22.04 23.75 50.69
C GLY A 34 -23.00 24.24 49.58
N PRO A 35 -22.55 25.14 48.68
CA PRO A 35 -23.39 25.64 47.60
C PRO A 35 -23.88 24.48 46.71
N GLY A 36 -25.19 24.39 46.50
CA GLY A 36 -25.83 23.36 45.66
C GLY A 36 -26.43 22.16 46.42
N GLU A 37 -26.49 22.21 47.76
CA GLU A 37 -27.18 21.19 48.56
C GLU A 37 -28.68 21.51 48.75
N LYS A 38 -29.53 20.52 48.46
CA LYS A 38 -30.98 20.57 48.68
C LYS A 38 -31.37 19.51 49.71
N SER A 39 -32.44 19.77 50.47
CA SER A 39 -33.00 18.82 51.43
C SER A 39 -34.46 18.51 51.13
N ILE A 40 -34.89 17.28 51.45
CA ILE A 40 -36.29 16.87 51.44
C ILE A 40 -36.55 15.93 52.61
N THR A 41 -37.69 16.11 53.27
CA THR A 41 -38.13 15.23 54.35
C THR A 41 -39.34 14.43 53.90
N ILE A 42 -39.21 13.11 53.88
CA ILE A 42 -40.28 12.17 53.53
C ILE A 42 -40.55 11.30 54.75
N ASP A 43 -41.80 11.28 55.22
CA ASP A 43 -42.25 10.47 56.36
C ASP A 43 -41.38 10.62 57.63
N GLY A 44 -40.83 11.82 57.84
CA GLY A 44 -39.94 12.16 58.96
C GLY A 44 -38.50 11.63 58.83
N GLN A 45 -38.07 11.28 57.62
CA GLN A 45 -36.69 10.95 57.27
C GLN A 45 -36.13 12.07 56.38
N GLU A 46 -35.02 12.68 56.78
CA GLU A 46 -34.34 13.72 56.01
C GLU A 46 -33.43 13.07 54.96
N PHE A 47 -33.48 13.60 53.74
CA PHE A 47 -32.59 13.28 52.63
C PHE A 47 -31.85 14.55 52.21
N ARG A 48 -30.52 14.49 52.14
CA ARG A 48 -29.65 15.54 51.62
C ARG A 48 -29.20 15.18 50.22
N ILE A 49 -29.40 16.09 49.28
CA ILE A 49 -29.12 15.91 47.86
C ILE A 49 -28.04 16.90 47.45
N SER A 50 -26.85 16.38 47.12
CA SER A 50 -25.76 17.17 46.55
C SER A 50 -25.84 17.12 45.03
N LEU A 51 -26.09 18.27 44.40
CA LEU A 51 -26.12 18.39 42.94
C LEU A 51 -24.69 18.40 42.39
N ILE A 52 -24.37 17.44 41.53
CA ILE A 52 -23.06 17.38 40.86
C ILE A 52 -23.18 17.86 39.42
N ALA A 53 -22.26 18.74 39.01
CA ALA A 53 -22.18 19.17 37.62
C ALA A 53 -21.94 17.94 36.70
N PRO A 54 -22.63 17.85 35.55
CA PRO A 54 -22.39 16.77 34.61
C PRO A 54 -20.94 16.82 34.14
N LYS A 55 -20.23 15.69 34.24
CA LYS A 55 -18.90 15.57 33.60
C LYS A 55 -19.10 15.75 32.10
N GLU A 56 -18.49 16.79 31.53
CA GLU A 56 -18.34 16.92 30.08
C GLU A 56 -17.68 15.63 29.57
N LYS A 57 -18.46 14.83 28.83
CA LYS A 57 -17.88 13.77 28.04
C LYS A 57 -17.15 14.46 26.91
N ALA A 58 -15.83 14.43 26.93
CA ALA A 58 -15.03 14.73 25.75
C ALA A 58 -15.63 13.92 24.59
N GLU A 59 -16.06 14.62 23.53
CA GLU A 59 -16.50 13.94 22.32
C GLU A 59 -15.35 13.04 21.87
N LYS A 60 -15.59 11.72 21.83
CA LYS A 60 -14.65 10.81 21.20
C LYS A 60 -14.46 11.34 19.78
N GLU A 61 -13.22 11.64 19.42
CA GLU A 61 -12.85 11.98 18.05
C GLU A 61 -13.50 10.96 17.13
N ARG A 62 -14.49 11.41 16.35
CA ARG A 62 -15.12 10.56 15.36
C ARG A 62 -14.05 10.34 14.29
N PRO A 63 -13.73 9.09 13.92
CA PRO A 63 -12.87 8.84 12.77
C PRO A 63 -13.49 9.59 11.60
N LEU A 64 -12.77 10.59 11.09
CA LEU A 64 -13.20 11.27 9.89
C LEU A 64 -13.20 10.22 8.77
N PRO A 65 -14.25 10.14 7.95
CA PRO A 65 -14.18 9.31 6.76
C PRO A 65 -12.95 9.79 5.97
N PRO A 66 -11.99 8.89 5.65
CA PRO A 66 -10.83 9.27 4.88
C PRO A 66 -11.33 9.93 3.60
N LYS A 67 -10.85 11.14 3.32
CA LYS A 67 -11.14 11.75 2.02
C LYS A 67 -10.44 10.88 0.98
N GLU A 68 -11.24 10.31 0.09
CA GLU A 68 -10.74 9.69 -1.13
C GLU A 68 -9.83 10.71 -1.80
N PHE A 69 -8.55 10.39 -1.87
CA PHE A 69 -7.63 11.07 -2.76
C PHE A 69 -7.26 10.02 -3.80
N ALA A 70 -7.56 10.31 -5.05
CA ALA A 70 -7.03 9.52 -6.13
C ALA A 70 -5.64 10.08 -6.44
N LEU A 71 -4.64 9.21 -6.43
CA LEU A 71 -3.36 9.47 -7.07
C LEU A 71 -3.60 9.44 -8.59
N TYR A 72 -4.10 10.54 -9.13
CA TYR A 72 -4.13 10.72 -10.58
C TYR A 72 -2.69 10.93 -11.03
N ARG A 73 -2.07 9.91 -11.63
CA ARG A 73 -0.98 10.15 -12.58
C ARG A 73 -1.59 11.01 -13.67
N ALA A 74 -1.22 12.28 -13.73
CA ALA A 74 -1.81 13.25 -14.65
C ALA A 74 -1.44 12.87 -16.09
N GLY A 75 -2.25 11.98 -16.65
CA GLY A 75 -2.28 11.60 -18.04
C GLY A 75 -3.74 11.49 -18.42
N LEU A 76 -4.33 12.62 -18.81
CA LEU A 76 -5.60 12.62 -19.54
C LEU A 76 -5.31 11.97 -20.90
N TYR A 77 -5.36 10.65 -20.92
CA TYR A 77 -5.02 9.86 -22.09
C TYR A 77 -6.30 9.62 -22.88
N ASP A 78 -6.37 10.25 -24.05
CA ASP A 78 -7.36 9.90 -25.07
C ASP A 78 -7.07 8.48 -25.59
N MET A 79 -7.85 7.51 -25.12
CA MET A 79 -7.68 6.11 -25.49
C MET A 79 -7.98 5.85 -26.97
N GLU A 80 -8.72 6.74 -27.66
CA GLU A 80 -8.92 6.63 -29.11
C GLU A 80 -7.64 6.97 -29.89
N ALA A 81 -6.79 7.85 -29.35
CA ALA A 81 -5.48 8.20 -29.94
C ALA A 81 -4.41 7.11 -29.75
N LEU A 82 -4.63 6.10 -28.90
CA LEU A 82 -3.70 4.97 -28.70
C LEU A 82 -3.63 3.99 -29.89
N ARG A 83 -4.55 4.13 -30.85
CA ARG A 83 -4.55 3.31 -32.07
C ARG A 83 -3.63 3.97 -33.09
N GLY A 84 -2.40 3.48 -33.22
CA GLY A 84 -1.54 4.00 -34.29
C GLY A 84 -0.23 3.28 -34.55
N MET A 85 0.42 2.70 -33.52
CA MET A 85 1.72 2.08 -33.72
C MET A 85 1.60 0.63 -34.16
N ALA A 86 2.18 0.25 -35.30
CA ALA A 86 2.21 -1.15 -35.74
C ALA A 86 3.17 -1.98 -34.88
N TRP A 87 2.94 -3.30 -34.78
CA TRP A 87 3.81 -4.22 -34.04
C TRP A 87 5.30 -4.10 -34.42
N GLN A 88 5.58 -3.87 -35.71
CA GLN A 88 6.93 -3.72 -36.26
C GLN A 88 7.68 -2.51 -35.70
N GLU A 89 6.97 -1.49 -35.22
CA GLU A 89 7.54 -0.29 -34.61
C GLU A 89 7.55 -0.38 -33.08
N TYR A 90 6.49 -0.96 -32.51
CA TYR A 90 6.33 -1.14 -31.07
C TYR A 90 7.39 -2.08 -30.49
N ARG A 91 7.58 -3.26 -31.11
CA ARG A 91 8.47 -4.30 -30.57
C ARG A 91 9.93 -3.83 -30.45
N PRO A 92 10.59 -3.27 -31.49
CA PRO A 92 11.97 -2.79 -31.37
C PRO A 92 12.13 -1.68 -30.33
N PHE A 93 11.12 -0.84 -30.16
CA PHE A 93 11.14 0.18 -29.13
C PHE A 93 11.14 -0.42 -27.73
N VAL A 94 10.20 -1.33 -27.45
CA VAL A 94 10.10 -2.00 -26.14
C VAL A 94 11.37 -2.79 -25.82
N LEU A 95 11.94 -3.49 -26.81
CA LEU A 95 13.23 -4.17 -26.66
C LEU A 95 14.33 -3.21 -26.17
N LYS A 96 14.49 -2.06 -26.83
CA LYS A 96 15.49 -1.05 -26.47
C LYS A 96 15.21 -0.46 -25.09
N LEU A 97 13.94 -0.15 -24.81
CA LEU A 97 13.50 0.52 -23.59
C LEU A 97 13.85 -0.27 -22.33
N PHE A 98 13.71 -1.59 -22.37
CA PHE A 98 14.03 -2.47 -21.24
C PHE A 98 15.40 -3.17 -21.36
N GLY A 99 16.22 -2.76 -22.34
CA GLY A 99 17.54 -3.36 -22.56
C GLY A 99 17.49 -4.86 -22.85
N VAL A 100 16.43 -5.33 -23.51
CA VAL A 100 16.28 -6.73 -23.87
C VAL A 100 17.30 -7.06 -24.96
N ARG A 101 18.15 -8.05 -24.71
CA ARG A 101 19.02 -8.61 -25.75
C ARG A 101 18.15 -9.36 -26.74
N GLU A 102 18.04 -8.82 -27.96
CA GLU A 102 17.28 -9.42 -29.03
C GLU A 102 17.91 -10.76 -29.45
N ASP A 103 17.23 -11.84 -29.10
CA ASP A 103 17.58 -13.21 -29.46
C ASP A 103 16.28 -14.04 -29.48
N PRO A 104 15.45 -13.87 -30.52
CA PRO A 104 14.16 -14.51 -30.59
C PRO A 104 14.31 -16.03 -30.60
N HIS A 105 13.64 -16.69 -29.66
CA HIS A 105 13.71 -18.13 -29.50
C HIS A 105 12.33 -18.70 -29.19
N SER A 106 12.19 -20.02 -29.33
CA SER A 106 10.95 -20.69 -28.93
C SER A 106 11.19 -21.64 -27.78
N ARG A 107 10.22 -21.70 -26.88
CA ARG A 107 10.13 -22.69 -25.82
C ARG A 107 8.77 -23.38 -25.90
N TYR A 108 8.80 -24.68 -26.18
CA TYR A 108 7.60 -25.51 -26.33
C TYR A 108 6.52 -24.92 -27.27
N GLY A 109 6.95 -24.27 -28.35
CA GLY A 109 6.06 -23.69 -29.36
C GLY A 109 5.57 -22.27 -29.08
N MET A 110 5.91 -21.71 -27.92
CA MET A 110 5.71 -20.28 -27.63
C MET A 110 6.94 -19.48 -28.09
N SER A 111 6.72 -18.36 -28.76
CA SER A 111 7.77 -17.43 -29.16
C SER A 111 8.11 -16.47 -28.02
N LEU A 112 9.41 -16.23 -27.85
CA LEU A 112 9.98 -15.31 -26.87
C LEU A 112 10.91 -14.34 -27.62
N ASP A 113 10.95 -13.09 -27.17
CA ASP A 113 11.55 -11.99 -27.91
C ASP A 113 13.06 -11.82 -27.66
N GLY A 114 13.57 -12.39 -26.58
CA GLY A 114 14.98 -12.26 -26.20
C GLY A 114 15.23 -12.52 -24.72
N TYR A 115 16.23 -11.85 -24.17
CA TYR A 115 16.67 -12.03 -22.79
C TYR A 115 16.89 -10.71 -22.05
N ILE A 116 16.49 -10.67 -20.77
CA ILE A 116 16.99 -9.70 -19.79
C ILE A 116 17.92 -10.47 -18.86
N GLY A 117 19.20 -10.11 -18.87
CA GLY A 117 20.25 -10.93 -18.26
C GLY A 117 20.28 -12.33 -18.90
N THR A 118 20.00 -13.36 -18.11
CA THR A 118 19.91 -14.76 -18.56
C THR A 118 18.47 -15.29 -18.68
N HIS A 119 17.47 -14.44 -18.44
CA HIS A 119 16.07 -14.84 -18.35
C HIS A 119 15.29 -14.48 -19.61
N SER A 120 14.51 -15.43 -20.11
CA SER A 120 13.69 -15.25 -21.31
C SER A 120 12.65 -14.15 -21.12
N THR A 121 12.42 -13.39 -22.18
CA THR A 121 11.50 -12.24 -22.19
C THR A 121 10.45 -12.38 -23.27
N LEU A 122 9.21 -12.05 -22.95
CA LEU A 122 8.06 -11.96 -23.85
C LEU A 122 7.59 -10.50 -23.92
N ILE A 123 7.42 -9.96 -25.12
CA ILE A 123 6.78 -8.67 -25.34
C ILE A 123 5.33 -8.93 -25.73
N TRP A 124 4.39 -8.37 -24.98
CA TRP A 124 2.97 -8.45 -25.29
C TRP A 124 2.67 -7.65 -26.57
N ASN A 125 2.08 -8.31 -27.57
CA ASN A 125 1.62 -7.66 -28.79
C ASN A 125 0.32 -6.88 -28.56
N TYR A 126 0.45 -5.80 -27.80
CA TYR A 126 -0.63 -4.88 -27.50
C TYR A 126 -1.23 -4.22 -28.76
N PRO A 127 -0.44 -3.75 -29.75
CA PRO A 127 -1.01 -3.09 -30.92
C PRO A 127 -2.02 -3.92 -31.71
N ASP A 128 -1.73 -5.21 -31.91
CA ASP A 128 -2.62 -6.10 -32.67
C ASP A 128 -3.74 -6.67 -31.78
N HIS A 129 -3.60 -6.57 -30.45
CA HIS A 129 -4.52 -7.12 -29.46
C HIS A 129 -4.86 -6.13 -28.32
N PRO A 130 -5.33 -4.90 -28.61
CA PRO A 130 -5.48 -3.84 -27.61
C PRO A 130 -6.63 -4.08 -26.61
N THR A 131 -7.53 -5.01 -26.91
CA THR A 131 -8.67 -5.37 -26.05
C THR A 131 -8.41 -6.60 -25.20
N LEU A 132 -7.29 -7.29 -25.40
CA LEU A 132 -6.94 -8.46 -24.60
C LEU A 132 -6.24 -8.01 -23.32
N THR A 133 -6.64 -8.62 -22.20
CA THR A 133 -6.09 -8.37 -20.88
C THR A 133 -5.22 -9.54 -20.42
N LEU A 134 -4.20 -9.21 -19.65
CA LEU A 134 -3.35 -10.14 -18.91
C LEU A 134 -3.96 -10.27 -17.52
N ASP A 135 -4.75 -11.32 -17.31
CA ASP A 135 -5.31 -11.68 -16.01
C ASP A 135 -4.51 -12.83 -15.38
N TYR A 136 -4.88 -13.25 -14.17
CA TYR A 136 -4.24 -14.41 -13.52
C TYR A 136 -4.40 -15.70 -14.35
N GLY A 137 -5.52 -15.87 -15.07
CA GLY A 137 -5.74 -17.02 -15.94
C GLY A 137 -4.77 -17.08 -17.12
N TYR A 138 -4.38 -15.93 -17.67
CA TYR A 138 -3.33 -15.84 -18.68
C TYR A 138 -1.99 -16.32 -18.10
N VAL A 139 -1.63 -15.94 -16.88
CA VAL A 139 -0.37 -16.38 -16.23
C VAL A 139 -0.37 -17.89 -15.98
N GLU A 140 -1.51 -18.46 -15.57
CA GLU A 140 -1.66 -19.92 -15.43
C GLU A 140 -1.46 -20.63 -16.78
N ASN A 141 -2.09 -20.15 -17.85
CA ASN A 141 -1.92 -20.69 -19.20
C ASN A 141 -0.46 -20.55 -19.69
N LEU A 142 0.15 -19.40 -19.44
CA LEU A 142 1.55 -19.13 -19.77
C LEU A 142 2.47 -20.13 -19.05
N HIS A 143 2.21 -20.41 -17.78
CA HIS A 143 2.95 -21.40 -17.01
C HIS A 143 2.83 -22.81 -17.58
N GLN A 144 1.61 -23.21 -17.97
CA GLN A 144 1.37 -24.52 -18.59
C GLN A 144 2.08 -24.66 -19.94
N ILE A 145 2.04 -23.63 -20.78
CA ILE A 145 2.68 -23.64 -22.11
C ILE A 145 4.21 -23.66 -21.99
N LEU A 146 4.77 -22.75 -21.19
CA LEU A 146 6.22 -22.64 -21.02
C LEU A 146 6.81 -23.80 -20.20
N ARG A 147 5.96 -24.54 -19.47
CA ARG A 147 6.35 -25.58 -18.51
C ARG A 147 7.43 -25.03 -17.59
N GLY A 148 7.06 -23.95 -16.88
CA GLY A 148 7.95 -23.27 -15.96
C GLY A 148 8.53 -24.25 -14.94
N ARG A 149 9.82 -24.10 -14.63
CA ARG A 149 10.50 -24.90 -13.60
C ARG A 149 10.83 -24.04 -12.40
N ARG A 150 10.94 -24.69 -11.23
CA ARG A 150 11.33 -24.03 -9.99
C ARG A 150 12.67 -23.30 -10.15
N GLY A 151 12.71 -22.03 -9.76
CA GLY A 151 13.89 -21.16 -9.86
C GLY A 151 14.06 -20.48 -11.22
N GLU A 152 13.18 -20.74 -12.20
CA GLU A 152 13.15 -19.97 -13.45
C GLU A 152 12.44 -18.63 -13.25
N ARG A 153 12.85 -17.65 -14.05
CA ARG A 153 12.22 -16.33 -14.15
C ARG A 153 11.96 -16.03 -15.62
N PHE A 154 10.77 -15.51 -15.91
CA PHE A 154 10.38 -14.97 -17.21
C PHE A 154 9.99 -13.51 -17.04
N TYR A 155 10.42 -12.67 -17.97
CA TYR A 155 9.97 -11.29 -18.04
C TYR A 155 8.85 -11.16 -19.06
N ILE A 156 7.75 -10.50 -18.69
CA ILE A 156 6.65 -10.14 -19.59
C ILE A 156 6.58 -8.63 -19.61
N ILE A 157 6.73 -8.04 -20.79
CA ILE A 157 6.67 -6.60 -20.97
C ILE A 157 5.36 -6.24 -21.64
N ALA A 158 4.53 -5.47 -20.95
CA ALA A 158 3.22 -5.09 -21.45
C ALA A 158 2.81 -3.68 -20.96
N PRO A 159 1.93 -2.98 -21.68
CA PRO A 159 1.36 -1.73 -21.21
C PRO A 159 0.58 -1.91 -19.92
N THR A 160 0.61 -0.92 -19.03
CA THR A 160 -0.14 -0.98 -17.76
C THR A 160 -1.64 -1.23 -17.98
N VAL A 161 -2.23 -0.66 -19.04
CA VAL A 161 -3.66 -0.82 -19.37
C VAL A 161 -4.04 -2.23 -19.82
N ALA A 162 -3.06 -3.06 -20.16
CA ALA A 162 -3.31 -4.44 -20.56
C ALA A 162 -3.29 -5.40 -19.35
N MET A 163 -2.99 -4.93 -18.14
CA MET A 163 -2.90 -5.79 -16.95
C MET A 163 -4.17 -5.71 -16.10
N ASP A 164 -4.66 -6.86 -15.65
CA ASP A 164 -5.82 -7.00 -14.76
C ASP A 164 -5.42 -7.53 -13.37
N PHE A 165 -4.18 -7.21 -12.96
CA PHE A 165 -3.64 -7.50 -11.65
C PHE A 165 -2.67 -6.38 -11.25
N ALA A 166 -2.51 -6.20 -9.94
CA ALA A 166 -1.69 -5.11 -9.40
C ALA A 166 -0.23 -5.51 -9.20
N GLU A 167 0.03 -6.80 -9.00
CA GLU A 167 1.34 -7.36 -8.71
C GLU A 167 2.33 -7.09 -9.83
N ASP A 168 3.59 -7.00 -9.46
CA ASP A 168 4.72 -6.89 -10.37
C ASP A 168 5.36 -8.24 -10.68
N GLU A 169 5.17 -9.23 -9.80
CA GLU A 169 5.65 -10.60 -9.94
C GLU A 169 4.56 -11.57 -9.49
N ILE A 170 4.33 -12.61 -10.28
CA ILE A 170 3.42 -13.70 -9.93
C ILE A 170 4.22 -15.01 -9.94
N GLU A 171 4.19 -15.75 -8.83
CA GLU A 171 4.82 -17.06 -8.71
C GLU A 171 3.82 -18.17 -9.07
N GLN A 172 4.22 -19.07 -9.98
CA GLN A 172 3.45 -20.26 -10.35
C GLN A 172 4.40 -21.46 -10.44
N GLY A 173 4.13 -22.51 -9.66
CA GLY A 173 4.95 -23.74 -9.67
C GLY A 173 6.44 -23.53 -9.30
N GLY A 174 6.77 -22.47 -8.55
CA GLY A 174 8.14 -22.07 -8.24
C GLY A 174 8.85 -21.29 -9.36
N THR A 175 8.15 -20.94 -10.44
CA THR A 175 8.60 -20.05 -11.51
C THR A 175 8.07 -18.65 -11.26
N ILE A 176 8.92 -17.64 -11.44
CA ILE A 176 8.54 -16.23 -11.30
C ILE A 176 8.24 -15.63 -12.67
N TYR A 177 7.04 -15.06 -12.82
CA TYR A 177 6.66 -14.24 -13.97
C TYR A 177 6.71 -12.77 -13.55
N ALA A 178 7.72 -12.05 -14.01
CA ALA A 178 7.95 -10.65 -13.69
C ALA A 178 7.37 -9.75 -14.78
N PHE A 179 6.46 -8.86 -14.41
CA PHE A 179 5.74 -7.96 -15.30
C PHE A 179 6.38 -6.58 -15.30
N LEU A 180 6.95 -6.19 -16.44
CA LEU A 180 7.51 -4.87 -16.67
C LEU A 180 6.46 -4.02 -17.38
N LYS A 181 5.89 -3.07 -16.61
CA LYS A 181 4.77 -2.21 -17.02
C LYS A 181 5.27 -1.06 -17.87
N VAL A 182 4.75 -0.93 -19.09
CA VAL A 182 5.01 0.24 -19.95
C VAL A 182 3.95 1.31 -19.68
N PRO A 183 4.33 2.51 -19.20
CA PRO A 183 3.38 3.59 -18.98
C PRO A 183 2.75 4.06 -20.30
N ILE A 184 1.48 4.52 -20.21
CA ILE A 184 0.74 4.98 -21.38
C ILE A 184 1.33 6.25 -22.00
N SER A 185 1.86 7.17 -21.21
CA SER A 185 2.57 8.36 -21.71
C SER A 185 3.69 8.00 -22.67
N VAL A 186 4.46 6.97 -22.34
CA VAL A 186 5.56 6.49 -23.18
C VAL A 186 5.02 6.02 -24.52
N ILE A 187 3.94 5.23 -24.53
CA ILE A 187 3.30 4.74 -25.77
C ILE A 187 2.74 5.90 -26.60
N MET A 188 2.02 6.83 -25.96
CA MET A 188 1.42 7.98 -26.65
C MET A 188 2.45 8.88 -27.30
N ARG A 189 3.57 9.13 -26.63
CA ARG A 189 4.65 9.93 -27.21
C ARG A 189 5.20 9.30 -28.48
N LEU A 190 5.32 7.97 -28.53
CA LEU A 190 5.79 7.27 -29.72
C LEU A 190 4.83 7.45 -30.90
N ILE A 191 3.52 7.30 -30.64
CA ILE A 191 2.47 7.49 -31.65
C ILE A 191 2.51 8.92 -32.18
N GLN A 192 2.68 9.92 -31.31
CA GLN A 192 2.73 11.33 -31.70
C GLN A 192 3.99 11.67 -32.52
N GLN A 193 5.15 11.11 -32.17
CA GLN A 193 6.42 11.47 -32.81
C GLN A 193 6.67 10.76 -34.15
N HIS A 194 5.92 9.72 -34.52
CA HIS A 194 6.14 8.92 -35.76
C HIS A 194 7.61 8.50 -35.99
N GLU A 195 8.43 8.47 -34.93
CA GLU A 195 9.84 8.09 -34.98
C GLU A 195 10.05 6.85 -34.09
N PRO A 196 9.97 5.63 -34.68
CA PRO A 196 10.32 4.42 -33.99
C PRO A 196 11.82 4.41 -33.67
N GLY A 197 12.18 4.75 -32.44
CA GLY A 197 13.48 4.41 -31.88
C GLY A 197 14.59 5.45 -31.95
N ALA A 198 14.28 6.75 -32.00
CA ALA A 198 15.26 7.80 -31.75
C ALA A 198 15.10 8.41 -30.34
N LEU A 199 15.38 7.60 -29.31
CA LEU A 199 16.07 8.15 -28.14
C LEU A 199 17.37 8.75 -28.71
N ARG A 200 17.38 10.06 -29.02
CA ARG A 200 18.56 10.70 -29.61
C ARG A 200 19.72 10.46 -28.66
N GLN A 201 20.72 9.69 -29.08
CA GLN A 201 21.88 9.48 -28.25
C GLN A 201 22.57 10.83 -28.04
N PRO A 202 22.84 11.23 -26.78
CA PRO A 202 23.54 12.47 -26.49
C PRO A 202 24.87 12.48 -27.25
N MET A 203 25.10 13.51 -28.07
CA MET A 203 26.41 13.69 -28.71
C MET A 203 27.34 14.55 -27.85
N ARG A 204 26.85 15.10 -26.73
CA ARG A 204 27.58 15.92 -25.77
C ARG A 204 27.09 15.64 -24.35
N GLU A 205 27.96 15.87 -23.36
CA GLU A 205 27.66 15.66 -21.93
C GLU A 205 26.47 16.52 -21.42
N ALA A 206 26.26 17.70 -22.01
CA ALA A 206 25.12 18.57 -21.72
C ALA A 206 23.77 18.05 -22.28
N ASP A 207 23.80 17.17 -23.29
CA ASP A 207 22.61 16.62 -23.95
C ASP A 207 22.08 15.36 -23.24
N VAL A 208 22.84 14.83 -22.26
CA VAL A 208 22.46 13.66 -21.45
C VAL A 208 21.21 13.95 -20.63
N ASN A 209 21.05 15.20 -20.17
CA ASN A 209 19.89 15.62 -19.38
C ASN A 209 18.60 15.74 -20.21
N GLU A 210 18.66 16.05 -21.52
CA GLU A 210 17.44 16.14 -22.36
C GLU A 210 16.78 14.77 -22.62
N VAL A 211 17.58 13.70 -22.68
CA VAL A 211 17.08 12.32 -22.84
C VAL A 211 16.51 11.79 -21.52
N ILE A 212 17.15 12.15 -20.40
CA ILE A 212 16.73 11.83 -19.03
C ILE A 212 15.45 12.59 -18.65
N ASP A 213 15.35 13.89 -18.95
CA ASP A 213 14.15 14.70 -18.66
C ASP A 213 12.95 14.34 -19.55
N ALA A 214 13.18 13.78 -20.74
CA ALA A 214 12.13 13.41 -21.68
C ALA A 214 11.45 12.05 -21.38
N ILE A 215 12.19 11.07 -20.87
CA ILE A 215 11.71 9.68 -20.71
C ILE A 215 11.94 9.14 -19.29
N GLY A 216 12.89 9.69 -18.53
CA GLY A 216 13.27 9.22 -17.20
C GLY A 216 12.25 9.50 -16.11
N PHE A 217 11.34 10.47 -16.29
CA PHE A 217 10.32 10.79 -15.28
C PHE A 217 9.22 9.71 -15.15
N ASP A 218 8.92 8.98 -16.22
CA ASP A 218 7.85 7.99 -16.23
C ASP A 218 8.33 6.55 -15.97
N PHE A 219 9.65 6.31 -15.95
CA PHE A 219 10.21 4.97 -15.81
C PHE A 219 10.45 4.59 -14.36
N ILE A 220 9.46 3.95 -13.76
CA ILE A 220 9.59 3.26 -12.48
C ILE A 220 10.31 1.93 -12.73
N SER A 221 11.60 1.89 -12.42
CA SER A 221 12.39 0.65 -12.42
C SER A 221 12.18 -0.07 -11.10
N GLN A 222 11.52 -1.23 -11.14
CA GLN A 222 11.22 -1.96 -9.91
C GLN A 222 12.51 -2.23 -9.10
N PRO A 223 12.54 -1.88 -7.81
CA PRO A 223 13.68 -2.19 -6.97
C PRO A 223 13.85 -3.71 -6.86
N LEU A 224 15.10 -4.14 -6.67
CA LEU A 224 15.41 -5.51 -6.30
C LEU A 224 14.94 -5.72 -4.86
N VAL A 225 13.99 -6.65 -4.66
CA VAL A 225 13.45 -6.97 -3.34
C VAL A 225 13.51 -8.47 -3.09
N GLN A 226 14.09 -8.87 -1.96
CA GLN A 226 13.92 -10.21 -1.41
C GLN A 226 13.24 -10.13 -0.06
N TYR A 227 12.18 -10.90 0.14
CA TYR A 227 11.41 -10.86 1.38
C TYR A 227 10.97 -12.26 1.83
N LYS A 228 10.55 -12.33 3.09
CA LYS A 228 9.87 -13.48 3.68
C LYS A 228 8.67 -13.00 4.47
N THR A 229 7.63 -13.81 4.50
CA THR A 229 6.44 -13.59 5.32
C THR A 229 6.43 -14.56 6.49
N GLY A 230 5.79 -14.18 7.59
CA GLY A 230 5.61 -15.07 8.75
C GLY A 230 4.69 -14.46 9.80
N ILE A 231 4.36 -15.26 10.82
CA ILE A 231 3.58 -14.80 11.98
C ILE A 231 4.47 -14.80 13.23
N SER A 232 4.57 -13.63 13.88
CA SER A 232 5.11 -13.52 15.24
C SER A 232 4.03 -13.90 16.23
N ARG A 233 4.15 -15.09 16.82
CA ARG A 233 3.19 -15.62 17.81
C ARG A 233 3.56 -15.10 19.20
N GLY A 234 2.87 -14.04 19.63
CA GLY A 234 2.95 -13.47 20.97
C GLY A 234 1.56 -13.28 21.59
N LEU A 235 1.49 -12.51 22.69
CA LEU A 235 0.22 -12.15 23.33
C LEU A 235 -0.69 -11.34 22.39
N PHE A 236 -0.08 -10.61 21.45
CA PHE A 236 -0.71 -9.98 20.31
C PHE A 236 0.01 -10.48 19.05
N PRO A 237 -0.61 -11.38 18.26
CA PRO A 237 -0.01 -11.89 17.04
C PRO A 237 0.19 -10.78 15.99
N GLU A 238 1.34 -10.82 15.33
CA GLU A 238 1.68 -9.88 14.25
C GLU A 238 2.04 -10.65 12.98
N LEU A 239 1.54 -10.17 11.85
CA LEU A 239 1.98 -10.53 10.52
C LEU A 239 3.28 -9.78 10.24
N VAL A 240 4.31 -10.50 9.83
CA VAL A 240 5.65 -9.96 9.60
C VAL A 240 6.00 -10.12 8.13
N LEU A 241 6.27 -9.00 7.46
CA LEU A 241 6.94 -8.95 6.17
C LEU A 241 8.41 -8.55 6.42
N ALA A 242 9.31 -9.52 6.32
CA ALA A 242 10.73 -9.39 6.55
C ALA A 242 11.48 -9.18 5.22
N LEU A 243 11.88 -7.95 4.93
CA LEU A 243 12.72 -7.61 3.78
C LEU A 243 14.17 -7.99 4.09
N ASN A 244 14.74 -8.93 3.36
CA ASN A 244 16.13 -9.36 3.48
C ASN A 244 17.04 -8.60 2.50
N GLU A 245 16.48 -8.16 1.38
CA GLU A 245 17.17 -7.32 0.42
C GLU A 245 16.23 -6.26 -0.14
N PHE A 246 16.69 -5.02 -0.21
CA PHE A 246 16.03 -3.95 -0.95
C PHE A 246 17.10 -3.04 -1.56
N ARG A 247 17.12 -2.94 -2.89
CA ARG A 247 18.04 -2.08 -3.64
C ARG A 247 17.31 -1.42 -4.81
N ALA A 248 17.40 -0.10 -4.89
CA ALA A 248 16.94 0.67 -6.03
C ALA A 248 17.59 0.18 -7.32
N LYS A 249 16.84 0.25 -8.41
CA LYS A 249 17.38 0.15 -9.76
C LYS A 249 16.98 1.43 -10.48
N THR A 250 17.92 2.10 -11.13
CA THR A 250 17.61 3.27 -11.95
C THR A 250 18.05 3.02 -13.39
N LEU A 251 17.78 3.98 -14.30
CA LEU A 251 18.26 3.87 -15.68
C LEU A 251 19.79 3.89 -15.79
N THR A 252 20.47 4.49 -14.82
CA THR A 252 21.91 4.74 -14.85
C THR A 252 22.68 3.98 -13.77
N THR A 253 22.00 3.33 -12.84
CA THR A 253 22.62 2.60 -11.74
C THR A 253 21.98 1.24 -11.56
N ASP A 254 22.82 0.25 -11.32
CA ASP A 254 22.41 -1.11 -11.02
C ASP A 254 22.21 -1.29 -9.50
N PRO A 255 21.41 -2.27 -9.06
CA PRO A 255 21.20 -2.55 -7.63
C PRO A 255 22.50 -2.73 -6.83
N GLU A 256 23.53 -3.28 -7.46
CA GLU A 256 24.86 -3.52 -6.89
C GLU A 256 25.62 -2.22 -6.54
N ASP A 257 25.24 -1.09 -7.12
CA ASP A 257 25.82 0.22 -6.82
C ASP A 257 25.38 0.74 -5.43
N PHE A 258 24.36 0.13 -4.82
CA PHE A 258 23.81 0.54 -3.54
C PHE A 258 24.05 -0.48 -2.42
N ALA A 259 24.31 0.02 -1.22
CA ALA A 259 24.27 -0.82 -0.03
C ALA A 259 22.83 -1.31 0.21
N ASN A 260 22.69 -2.48 0.82
CA ASN A 260 21.37 -3.05 1.10
C ASN A 260 20.57 -2.11 2.02
N PHE A 261 19.29 -1.87 1.69
CA PHE A 261 18.37 -0.93 2.36
C PHE A 261 18.72 0.56 2.28
N GLU A 262 19.85 0.95 1.69
CA GLU A 262 20.29 2.35 1.62
C GLU A 262 19.23 3.26 0.98
N THR A 263 18.59 2.72 -0.06
CA THR A 263 17.63 3.43 -0.90
C THR A 263 16.19 3.15 -0.51
N PHE A 264 15.92 2.29 0.48
CA PHE A 264 14.57 2.03 0.96
C PHE A 264 13.99 3.29 1.61
N SER A 265 12.87 3.79 1.09
CA SER A 265 12.25 5.03 1.56
C SER A 265 11.08 4.75 2.49
N MET A 266 10.11 3.96 2.04
CA MET A 266 8.92 3.65 2.82
C MET A 266 8.20 2.40 2.32
N ALA A 267 7.38 1.80 3.17
CA ALA A 267 6.34 0.87 2.77
C ALA A 267 4.96 1.46 3.08
N MET A 268 4.12 1.56 2.06
CA MET A 268 2.72 1.94 2.17
C MET A 268 1.86 0.68 2.18
N VAL A 269 0.90 0.60 3.10
CA VAL A 269 0.07 -0.59 3.30
C VAL A 269 -1.41 -0.25 3.26
N ASP A 270 -2.15 -1.03 2.48
CA ASP A 270 -3.61 -1.14 2.49
C ASP A 270 -3.99 -2.50 3.07
N LEU A 271 -4.67 -2.51 4.21
CA LEU A 271 -5.01 -3.69 5.01
C LEU A 271 -6.31 -4.38 4.55
N ASN A 272 -6.99 -3.82 3.56
CA ASN A 272 -8.26 -4.31 3.02
C ASN A 272 -8.40 -3.93 1.53
N TYR A 273 -7.39 -4.28 0.74
CA TYR A 273 -7.38 -3.99 -0.69
C TYR A 273 -8.50 -4.76 -1.40
N ASP A 274 -9.34 -4.03 -2.13
CA ASP A 274 -10.55 -4.57 -2.78
C ASP A 274 -10.32 -5.07 -4.21
N GLY A 275 -9.09 -4.96 -4.71
CA GLY A 275 -8.76 -5.31 -6.09
C GLY A 275 -8.70 -4.12 -7.03
N ASP A 276 -9.21 -2.95 -6.64
CA ASP A 276 -9.37 -1.80 -7.52
C ASP A 276 -8.57 -0.59 -7.03
N VAL A 277 -8.89 -0.07 -5.83
CA VAL A 277 -8.32 1.19 -5.34
C VAL A 277 -7.45 0.96 -4.12
N PHE A 278 -6.19 1.39 -4.20
CA PHE A 278 -5.28 1.41 -3.05
C PHE A 278 -5.72 2.46 -2.02
N ARG A 279 -6.07 2.02 -0.82
CA ARG A 279 -6.45 2.86 0.31
C ARG A 279 -5.36 2.80 1.38
N LEU A 280 -4.60 3.89 1.49
CA LEU A 280 -3.50 3.95 2.46
C LEU A 280 -4.02 3.87 3.90
N ASP A 281 -3.70 2.76 4.59
CA ASP A 281 -3.98 2.56 6.02
C ASP A 281 -2.77 2.87 6.89
N ARG A 282 -1.57 2.45 6.46
CA ARG A 282 -0.32 2.63 7.22
C ARG A 282 0.87 2.95 6.33
N VAL A 283 1.82 3.67 6.91
CA VAL A 283 3.13 3.95 6.33
C VAL A 283 4.20 3.48 7.32
N PHE A 284 5.20 2.77 6.84
CA PHE A 284 6.41 2.41 7.58
C PHE A 284 7.60 3.10 6.92
N TRP A 285 8.24 4.01 7.65
CA TRP A 285 9.36 4.77 7.11
C TRP A 285 10.65 3.96 7.16
N GLY A 286 11.41 3.99 6.07
CA GLY A 286 12.67 3.26 5.97
C GLY A 286 13.69 3.68 7.01
N GLU A 287 13.74 4.97 7.36
CA GLU A 287 14.64 5.47 8.41
C GLU A 287 14.34 4.85 9.80
N GLU A 288 13.06 4.64 10.11
CA GLU A 288 12.61 4.05 11.37
C GLU A 288 12.96 2.56 11.39
N LEU A 289 12.62 1.83 10.32
CA LEU A 289 12.91 0.39 10.22
C LEU A 289 14.43 0.12 10.27
N VAL A 290 15.23 0.92 9.57
CA VAL A 290 16.69 0.80 9.58
C VAL A 290 17.25 1.09 10.99
N LYS A 291 16.70 2.09 11.69
CA LYS A 291 17.10 2.41 13.05
C LYS A 291 16.75 1.27 14.02
N GLU A 292 15.56 0.70 13.91
CA GLU A 292 15.12 -0.47 14.70
C GLU A 292 15.99 -1.69 14.44
N ALA A 293 16.45 -1.88 13.20
CA ALA A 293 17.38 -2.94 12.81
C ALA A 293 18.84 -2.69 13.27
N GLY A 294 19.11 -1.61 14.00
CA GLY A 294 20.44 -1.30 14.56
C GLY A 294 21.33 -0.43 13.67
N GLY A 295 20.75 0.23 12.66
CA GLY A 295 21.43 1.09 11.69
C GLY A 295 21.81 0.35 10.41
N LEU A 296 22.05 1.12 9.33
CA LEU A 296 22.24 0.60 7.96
C LEU A 296 23.33 -0.49 7.87
N GLU A 297 24.47 -0.27 8.53
CA GLU A 297 25.61 -1.20 8.55
C GLU A 297 25.32 -2.55 9.22
N LYS A 298 24.34 -2.60 10.13
CA LYS A 298 24.01 -3.80 10.92
C LYS A 298 22.70 -4.45 10.49
N ALA A 299 21.86 -3.72 9.78
CA ALA A 299 20.56 -4.18 9.33
C ALA A 299 20.73 -5.38 8.40
N LYS A 300 20.29 -6.55 8.86
CA LYS A 300 20.19 -7.76 8.01
C LYS A 300 18.81 -7.92 7.40
N THR A 301 17.80 -7.43 8.11
CA THR A 301 16.41 -7.55 7.75
C THR A 301 15.68 -6.30 8.24
N LEU A 302 14.76 -5.78 7.43
CA LEU A 302 13.78 -4.79 7.85
C LEU A 302 12.44 -5.49 8.04
N GLU A 303 11.81 -5.33 9.21
CA GLU A 303 10.55 -6.00 9.53
C GLU A 303 9.39 -5.03 9.52
N ILE A 304 8.49 -5.20 8.57
CA ILE A 304 7.19 -4.53 8.56
C ILE A 304 6.23 -5.41 9.36
N ARG A 305 5.82 -4.93 10.54
CA ARG A 305 4.97 -5.67 11.49
C ARG A 305 3.58 -5.09 11.52
N ILE A 306 2.58 -5.93 11.28
CA ILE A 306 1.18 -5.55 11.17
C ILE A 306 0.38 -6.41 12.17
N PRO A 307 -0.38 -5.81 13.10
CA PRO A 307 -1.23 -6.59 14.00
C PRO A 307 -2.19 -7.47 13.20
N GLU A 308 -2.27 -8.77 13.51
CA GLU A 308 -3.08 -9.73 12.73
C GLU A 308 -4.55 -9.30 12.63
N GLN A 309 -5.09 -8.78 13.73
CA GLN A 309 -6.45 -8.25 13.82
C GLN A 309 -6.72 -7.01 12.96
N ALA A 310 -5.67 -6.33 12.47
CA ALA A 310 -5.79 -5.17 11.60
C ALA A 310 -6.02 -5.56 10.13
N PHE A 311 -5.60 -6.76 9.71
CA PHE A 311 -5.88 -7.30 8.37
C PHE A 311 -7.34 -7.79 8.31
N LYS A 312 -8.22 -6.92 7.81
CA LYS A 312 -9.67 -7.16 7.76
C LYS A 312 -10.17 -7.74 6.44
N GLY A 313 -9.44 -7.52 5.34
CA GLY A 313 -9.84 -7.96 4.01
C GLY A 313 -9.42 -9.38 3.63
N GLU A 314 -9.69 -9.72 2.38
CA GLU A 314 -9.17 -10.93 1.73
C GLU A 314 -7.71 -10.73 1.29
N LYS A 315 -7.37 -9.52 0.86
CA LYS A 315 -6.07 -9.12 0.34
C LYS A 315 -5.54 -7.88 1.08
N MET A 316 -4.23 -7.86 1.27
CA MET A 316 -3.45 -6.74 1.77
C MET A 316 -2.46 -6.36 0.69
N MET A 317 -2.42 -5.08 0.33
CA MET A 317 -1.44 -4.56 -0.62
C MET A 317 -0.34 -3.81 0.12
N VAL A 318 0.91 -4.09 -0.25
CA VAL A 318 2.10 -3.38 0.25
C VAL A 318 2.85 -2.82 -0.95
N ILE A 319 3.02 -1.49 -0.99
CA ILE A 319 3.84 -0.79 -1.98
C ILE A 319 5.15 -0.40 -1.29
N LEU A 320 6.26 -0.97 -1.75
CA LEU A 320 7.60 -0.63 -1.29
C LEU A 320 8.19 0.44 -2.20
N CYS A 321 8.60 1.57 -1.64
CA CYS A 321 9.12 2.70 -2.39
C CYS A 321 10.60 2.94 -2.08
N ASP A 322 11.38 3.25 -3.11
CA ASP A 322 12.74 3.76 -2.94
C ASP A 322 12.79 5.30 -2.90
N ARG A 323 13.97 5.86 -2.65
CA ARG A 323 14.19 7.33 -2.60
C ARG A 323 14.07 8.03 -3.95
N TYR A 324 14.07 7.28 -5.05
CA TYR A 324 13.95 7.79 -6.41
C TYR A 324 12.50 7.73 -6.92
N GLY A 325 11.57 7.25 -6.11
CA GLY A 325 10.16 7.09 -6.49
C GLY A 325 9.86 5.80 -7.24
N ASN A 326 10.81 4.84 -7.27
CA ASN A 326 10.51 3.52 -7.80
C ASN A 326 9.71 2.70 -6.80
N GLU A 327 8.83 1.85 -7.30
CA GLU A 327 7.84 1.12 -6.51
C GLU A 327 7.90 -0.37 -6.82
N LYS A 328 7.70 -1.20 -5.80
CA LYS A 328 7.39 -2.63 -5.93
C LYS A 328 6.09 -2.92 -5.22
N THR A 329 5.09 -3.42 -5.96
CA THR A 329 3.79 -3.78 -5.42
C THR A 329 3.75 -5.27 -5.07
N LEU A 330 3.40 -5.55 -3.81
CA LEU A 330 3.23 -6.89 -3.26
C LEU A 330 1.77 -7.06 -2.79
N LEU A 331 1.20 -8.23 -3.04
CA LEU A 331 -0.16 -8.57 -2.65
C LEU A 331 -0.12 -9.83 -1.79
N PHE A 332 -0.82 -9.81 -0.67
CA PHE A 332 -0.84 -10.90 0.29
C PHE A 332 -2.27 -11.25 0.73
N GLY A 333 -2.59 -12.52 0.76
CA GLY A 333 -3.68 -13.08 1.56
C GLY A 333 -3.21 -13.48 2.95
N LYS A 334 -4.15 -13.82 3.84
CA LYS A 334 -3.81 -14.28 5.20
C LYS A 334 -3.00 -15.58 5.22
N GLY A 335 -3.19 -16.43 4.21
CA GLY A 335 -2.46 -17.69 4.06
C GLY A 335 -0.96 -17.50 3.80
N ASP A 336 -0.56 -16.36 3.23
CA ASP A 336 0.84 -16.12 2.84
C ASP A 336 1.78 -15.91 4.04
N PHE A 337 1.22 -15.68 5.24
CA PHE A 337 2.00 -15.47 6.47
C PHE A 337 2.15 -16.73 7.34
N GLN A 338 1.55 -17.87 6.95
CA GLN A 338 1.45 -19.07 7.79
C GLN A 338 2.70 -19.94 7.86
#